data_AF-G8J6Q4-F1
#
_entry.id   AF-G8J6Q4-F1
#
_cell.length_a   1.000
_cell.length_b   1.000
_cell.length_c   1.000
_cell.angle_alpha   90.00
_cell.angle_beta   90.00
_cell.angle_gamma   90.00
#
_symmetry.space_group_name_H-M   'P 1'
#
loop_
_entity.id
_entity.type
_entity.pdbx_description
1 polymer ?
#
loop_
_entity_poly.entity_id
_entity_poly.type
_entity_poly.pdbx_seq_one_letter_code
_entity_poly.pdbx_strand_id
1 'polypeptide(L)' 'MIIPNLPFNLPFNLPFNLPYLPSILPSILVPLVGLLLPAITMVLSYLYIQNDEIL' A
#
# COMPACT_ATOMS: atom_id res chain seq x y z
N MET A 1 13.02 -22.15 17.29
CA MET A 1 12.50 -20.78 17.53
C MET A 1 11.26 -20.63 16.69
N ILE A 2 10.08 -20.72 17.30
CA ILE A 2 8.80 -20.57 16.61
C ILE A 2 8.55 -19.07 16.52
N ILE A 3 8.55 -18.52 15.31
CA ILE A 3 8.06 -17.16 15.09
C ILE A 3 6.54 -17.25 15.29
N PRO A 4 5.95 -16.57 16.28
CA PRO A 4 4.50 -16.54 16.38
C PRO A 4 3.97 -15.78 15.17
N ASN A 5 3.03 -16.36 14.44
CA ASN A 5 2.24 -15.64 13.43
C ASN A 5 1.52 -14.50 14.15
N LEU A 6 2.06 -13.29 14.06
CA LEU A 6 1.46 -12.10 14.62
C LEU A 6 0.13 -11.87 13.88
N PRO A 7 -1.03 -11.93 14.55
CA PRO A 7 -2.26 -11.57 13.90
C PRO A 7 -2.17 -10.08 13.57
N PHE A 8 -2.49 -9.72 12.33
CA PHE A 8 -2.72 -8.34 11.91
C PHE A 8 -4.03 -7.84 12.55
N ASN A 9 -4.08 -7.82 13.89
CA ASN A 9 -5.19 -7.32 14.69
C ASN A 9 -5.19 -5.79 14.63
N LEU A 10 -5.50 -5.25 13.46
CA LEU A 10 -5.87 -3.86 13.29
C LEU A 10 -7.33 -3.72 13.76
N PRO A 11 -7.66 -2.82 14.70
CA PRO A 11 -9.05 -2.51 15.01
C PRO A 11 -9.57 -1.57 13.91
N PHE A 12 -9.64 -2.07 12.66
CA PHE A 12 -10.33 -1.39 11.58
C PHE A 12 -11.83 -1.52 11.87
N ASN A 13 -12.35 -0.71 12.79
CA ASN A 13 -13.78 -0.48 12.93
C ASN A 13 -14.27 0.27 11.69
N LEU A 14 -14.39 -0.45 10.57
CA LEU A 14 -14.87 0.07 9.30
C LEU A 14 -16.39 0.21 9.36
N PRO A 15 -16.97 1.41 9.21
CA PRO A 15 -18.42 1.59 9.04
C PRO A 15 -18.84 1.27 7.59
N PHE A 16 -18.07 0.43 6.90
CA PHE A 16 -18.30 0.07 5.50
C PHE A 16 -18.98 -1.28 5.48
N ASN A 17 -20.23 -1.31 5.01
CA ASN A 17 -20.94 -2.54 4.73
C ASN A 17 -20.27 -3.22 3.51
N LEU A 18 -19.19 -3.95 3.77
CA LEU A 18 -18.35 -4.56 2.75
C LEU A 18 -18.93 -5.90 2.32
N PRO A 19 -19.16 -6.15 1.01
CA PRO A 19 -19.32 -7.52 0.53
C PRO A 19 -18.06 -8.30 0.92
N TYR A 20 -18.22 -9.60 1.20
CA TYR A 20 -17.15 -10.47 1.73
C TYR A 20 -15.90 -10.42 0.82
N LEU A 21 -14.97 -9.53 1.12
CA LEU A 21 -13.66 -9.47 0.48
C LEU A 21 -12.75 -10.46 1.19
N PRO A 22 -11.85 -11.14 0.46
CA PRO A 22 -10.93 -12.07 1.06
C PRO A 22 -10.05 -11.32 2.08
N SER A 23 -9.92 -11.88 3.29
CA SER A 23 -9.20 -11.29 4.42
C SER A 23 -7.72 -10.99 4.15
N ILE A 24 -7.16 -11.53 3.07
CA ILE A 24 -5.79 -11.25 2.58
C ILE A 24 -5.66 -9.87 1.92
N LEU A 25 -6.78 -9.29 1.46
CA LEU A 25 -6.76 -8.10 0.62
C LEU A 25 -6.16 -6.87 1.31
N PRO A 26 -6.48 -6.54 2.58
CA PRO A 26 -5.84 -5.42 3.28
C PRO A 26 -4.32 -5.61 3.41
N SER A 27 -3.87 -6.84 3.69
CA SER A 27 -2.45 -7.17 3.85
C SER A 27 -1.63 -6.96 2.57
N ILE A 28 -2.27 -6.95 1.40
CA ILE A 28 -1.64 -6.65 0.11
C ILE A 28 -1.82 -5.16 -0.23
N LEU A 29 -3.04 -4.63 -0.10
CA LEU A 29 -3.35 -3.26 -0.51
C LEU A 29 -2.64 -2.21 0.34
N VAL A 30 -2.52 -2.44 1.65
CA VAL A 30 -1.87 -1.50 2.57
C VAL A 30 -0.39 -1.29 2.21
N PRO A 31 0.47 -2.33 2.11
CA PRO A 31 1.86 -2.11 1.70
C PRO A 31 1.99 -1.67 0.23
N LEU A 32 1.09 -2.10 -0.65
CA LEU A 32 1.09 -1.68 -2.05
C LEU A 32 0.87 -0.17 -2.20
N VAL A 33 -0.18 0.38 -1.57
CA VAL A 33 -0.53 1.81 -1.63
C VAL A 33 0.32 2.66 -0.68
N GLY A 34 0.78 2.09 0.44
CA GLY A 34 1.57 2.83 1.44
C GLY A 34 3.07 2.88 1.16
N LEU A 35 3.62 1.93 0.40
CA LEU A 35 5.06 1.82 0.16
C LEU A 35 5.40 1.74 -1.33
N LEU A 36 4.86 0.75 -2.04
CA LEU A 36 5.29 0.47 -3.42
C LEU A 36 4.87 1.57 -4.41
N LEU A 37 3.59 1.92 -4.43
CA LEU A 37 3.10 3.01 -5.29
C LEU A 37 3.84 4.32 -5.00
N PRO A 38 3.94 4.81 -3.74
CA PRO A 38 4.67 6.02 -3.42
C PRO A 38 6.13 6.01 -3.88
N ALA A 39 6.84 4.89 -3.68
CA ALA A 39 8.23 4.76 -4.11
C ALA A 39 8.37 4.88 -5.64
N ILE A 40 7.53 4.17 -6.39
CA ILE A 40 7.52 4.23 -7.85
C ILE A 40 7.18 5.64 -8.33
N THR A 41 6.12 6.26 -7.78
CA THR A 41 5.71 7.61 -8.17
C THR A 41 6.80 8.63 -7.88
N MET A 42 7.51 8.53 -6.74
CA MET A 42 8.60 9.44 -6.41
C MET A 42 9.76 9.33 -7.40
N VAL A 43 10.14 8.11 -7.80
CA VAL A 43 11.20 7.90 -8.81
C VAL A 43 10.77 8.44 -10.17
N LEU A 44 9.55 8.15 -10.60
CA LEU A 44 9.03 8.64 -11.88
C LEU A 44 8.92 10.17 -11.89
N SER A 45 8.41 10.78 -10.81
CA SER A 45 8.37 12.24 -10.66
C SER A 45 9.75 12.86 -10.65
N TYR A 46 10.72 12.24 -9.99
CA TYR A 46 12.12 12.70 -10.01
C TYR A 46 12.68 12.71 -11.43
N LEU A 47 12.52 11.61 -12.18
CA LEU A 47 12.96 11.55 -13.57
C LEU A 47 12.22 12.56 -14.45
N TYR A 48 10.91 12.71 -14.27
CA TYR A 48 10.10 13.68 -15.01
C TYR A 48 10.58 15.12 -14.79
N ILE A 49 10.86 15.51 -13.55
CA ILE A 49 11.33 16.87 -13.22
C ILE A 49 12.77 17.10 -13.72
N GLN A 50 13.62 16.08 -13.69
CA GLN A 50 15.00 16.20 -14.18
C GLN A 50 15.10 16.21 -15.71
N ASN A 51 14.11 15.66 -16.40
CA ASN A 51 14.01 15.88 -17.83
C ASN A 51 13.64 17.36 -18.01
N ASP A 52 14.61 18.19 -18.41
CA ASP A 52 14.46 19.62 -18.76
C ASP A 52 13.62 19.81 -20.05
N GLU A 53 12.61 18.98 -20.24
CA GLU A 53 11.60 19.11 -21.28
C GLU A 53 10.59 20.19 -20.86
N ILE A 54 11.08 21.43 -20.81
CA ILE A 54 10.23 22.62 -20.87
C ILE A 54 9.78 22.71 -22.33
N LEU A 55 8.53 22.29 -22.61
CA LEU A 55 7.91 22.57 -23.92
C LEU A 55 7.89 24.07 -24.21
#